data_AF-A0A482T5F5-F1
#
_entry.id   AF-A0A482T5F5-F1
#
_cell.length_a   1.000
_cell.length_b   1.000
_cell.length_c   1.000
_cell.angle_alpha   90.00
_cell.angle_beta   90.00
_cell.angle_gamma   90.00
#
_symmetry.space_group_name_H-M   'P 1'
#
loop_
_entity.id
_entity.type
_entity.pdbx_description
1 polymer ?
#
loop_
_entity_poly.entity_id
_entity_poly.type
_entity_poly.pdbx_seq_one_letter_code
_entity_poly.pdbx_strand_id
1 'polypeptide(L)'
;MSGRETHQKAVTRVGQWLDLTDEQRREFVDLVHQSFGAEDMDFSNYDERYLNFLEENIFTDDEIIEYLNQAGIEPETVELFESQSIPFDEVYRSWNEIRYSINEILDLTMLLKLIHEYSEQSEDGLVNSRFKLQKLVYLVNRELIEQDRIGPDTKPVDHGKLEATGFRYTYRKRQSGPFSKNLQEDKHRLYASNLVDEELVEGDSTPEVNENKARFEISLGGSGEVLMDRFAGILRNLSTDVLSEWEAAITTVVNRCGSMSIEELQNYVDSIDDVNQADERSLLIRGRQVEYDSEPWLEVSAEGGMSYV
;
A
#
# COMPACT_ATOMS: atom_id res chain seq x y z
N MET A 1 2.01 -11.96 -20.87
CA MET A 1 1.47 -10.59 -20.84
C MET A 1 1.91 -9.79 -19.61
N SER A 2 2.54 -10.40 -18.57
CA SER A 2 3.01 -9.69 -17.36
C SER A 2 4.19 -8.70 -17.58
N GLY A 3 4.84 -8.74 -18.74
CA GLY A 3 5.89 -7.77 -19.10
C GLY A 3 5.34 -6.33 -19.12
N ARG A 4 4.24 -6.08 -19.84
CA ARG A 4 3.70 -4.72 -20.05
C ARG A 4 3.39 -3.96 -18.76
N GLU A 5 2.78 -4.61 -17.78
CA GLU A 5 2.42 -3.97 -16.50
C GLU A 5 3.63 -3.58 -15.66
N THR A 6 4.70 -4.39 -15.71
CA THR A 6 5.94 -4.11 -14.99
C THR A 6 6.69 -2.93 -15.62
N HIS A 7 6.57 -2.77 -16.94
CA HIS A 7 7.23 -1.69 -17.68
C HIS A 7 6.56 -0.33 -17.40
N GLN A 8 5.23 -0.32 -17.37
CA GLN A 8 4.46 0.88 -17.05
C GLN A 8 4.77 1.43 -15.65
N LYS A 9 5.02 0.54 -14.68
CA LYS A 9 5.40 0.92 -13.30
C LYS A 9 6.72 1.68 -13.25
N ALA A 10 7.73 1.22 -13.99
CA ALA A 10 9.06 1.83 -14.02
C ALA A 10 9.03 3.26 -14.58
N VAL A 11 8.32 3.43 -15.70
CA VAL A 11 8.17 4.72 -16.40
C VAL A 11 7.36 5.69 -15.56
N THR A 12 6.27 5.24 -14.95
CA THR A 12 5.44 6.07 -14.06
C THR A 12 6.26 6.65 -12.91
N ARG A 13 7.25 5.89 -12.39
CA ARG A 13 8.08 6.33 -11.27
C ARG A 13 9.08 7.41 -11.67
N VAL A 14 9.66 7.31 -12.86
CA VAL A 14 10.48 8.39 -13.42
C VAL A 14 9.64 9.67 -13.52
N GLY A 15 8.40 9.58 -14.02
CA GLY A 15 7.49 10.72 -14.05
C GLY A 15 7.13 11.29 -12.66
N GLN A 16 7.12 10.47 -11.61
CA GLN A 16 6.93 10.94 -10.23
C GLN A 16 8.19 11.60 -9.65
N TRP A 17 9.37 11.06 -9.92
CA TRP A 17 10.64 11.64 -9.50
C TRP A 17 10.88 13.01 -10.14
N LEU A 18 10.43 13.18 -11.39
CA LEU A 18 10.40 14.45 -12.12
C LEU A 18 9.35 15.46 -11.59
N ASP A 19 8.57 15.10 -10.57
CA ASP A 19 7.47 15.92 -10.02
C ASP A 19 6.43 16.35 -11.09
N LEU A 20 6.20 15.50 -12.11
CA LEU A 20 5.18 15.75 -13.12
C LEU A 20 3.78 15.68 -12.50
N THR A 21 2.91 16.62 -12.91
CA THR A 21 1.49 16.59 -12.54
C THR A 21 0.80 15.31 -13.02
N ASP A 22 -0.37 14.99 -12.47
CA ASP A 22 -1.10 13.77 -12.84
C ASP A 22 -1.51 13.68 -14.32
N GLU A 23 -1.65 14.82 -14.98
CA GLU A 23 -1.91 14.91 -16.43
C GLU A 23 -0.61 14.71 -17.21
N GLN A 24 0.44 15.47 -16.87
CA GLN A 24 1.74 15.35 -17.53
C GLN A 24 2.36 13.96 -17.37
N ARG A 25 2.19 13.34 -16.21
CA ARG A 25 2.70 12.00 -15.95
C ARG A 25 1.99 10.93 -16.79
N ARG A 26 0.69 11.09 -17.06
CA ARG A 26 -0.03 10.19 -17.97
C ARG A 26 0.47 10.36 -19.40
N GLU A 27 0.59 11.61 -19.86
CA GLU A 27 1.13 11.92 -21.18
C GLU A 27 2.56 11.40 -21.35
N PHE A 28 3.42 11.58 -20.35
CA PHE A 28 4.78 11.05 -20.34
C PHE A 28 4.79 9.52 -20.45
N VAL A 29 3.97 8.83 -19.66
CA VAL A 29 3.86 7.37 -19.73
C VAL A 29 3.36 6.92 -21.10
N ASP A 30 2.35 7.58 -21.66
CA ASP A 30 1.79 7.25 -22.97
C ASP A 30 2.79 7.52 -24.10
N LEU A 31 3.53 8.63 -24.05
CA LEU A 31 4.59 8.98 -25.00
C LEU A 31 5.71 7.95 -24.98
N VAL A 32 6.18 7.62 -23.78
CA VAL A 32 7.15 6.57 -23.56
C VAL A 32 6.59 5.27 -24.14
N HIS A 33 5.35 4.86 -23.86
CA HIS A 33 4.72 3.66 -24.45
C HIS A 33 4.63 3.68 -25.99
N GLN A 34 4.43 4.84 -26.61
CA GLN A 34 4.35 4.99 -28.06
C GLN A 34 5.72 4.93 -28.74
N SER A 35 6.77 5.38 -28.05
CA SER A 35 8.16 5.24 -28.52
C SER A 35 8.62 3.78 -28.56
N PHE A 36 7.96 2.86 -27.82
CA PHE A 36 8.19 1.42 -27.96
C PHE A 36 7.28 0.77 -29.01
N GLY A 37 7.89 0.11 -30.00
CA GLY A 37 7.22 -0.95 -30.75
C GLY A 37 6.99 -2.16 -29.84
N ALA A 38 5.74 -2.50 -29.55
CA ALA A 38 5.36 -3.57 -28.62
C ALA A 38 5.80 -5.01 -29.03
N GLU A 39 6.56 -5.17 -30.12
CA GLU A 39 6.93 -6.48 -30.66
C GLU A 39 8.33 -6.96 -30.25
N ASP A 40 9.23 -6.11 -29.73
CA ASP A 40 10.65 -6.46 -29.79
C ASP A 40 11.34 -6.97 -28.51
N MET A 41 10.76 -6.97 -27.30
CA MET A 41 11.48 -7.56 -26.15
C MET A 41 10.65 -8.32 -25.11
N ASP A 42 11.09 -9.55 -24.87
CA ASP A 42 10.58 -10.50 -23.86
C ASP A 42 11.24 -10.24 -22.49
N PHE A 43 11.04 -9.04 -21.95
CA PHE A 43 11.45 -8.77 -20.57
C PHE A 43 10.38 -9.31 -19.63
N SER A 44 10.70 -10.44 -19.01
CA SER A 44 9.85 -11.08 -18.00
C SER A 44 9.98 -10.43 -16.61
N ASN A 45 11.06 -9.69 -16.35
CA ASN A 45 11.38 -9.09 -15.05
C ASN A 45 12.03 -7.70 -15.18
N TYR A 46 11.82 -6.86 -14.16
CA TYR A 46 12.48 -5.57 -13.96
C TYR A 46 13.88 -5.77 -13.37
N ASP A 47 14.84 -6.14 -14.20
CA ASP A 47 16.25 -6.29 -13.82
C ASP A 47 17.11 -5.14 -14.37
N GLU A 48 18.40 -5.10 -14.02
CA GLU A 48 19.35 -4.07 -14.50
C GLU A 48 19.36 -3.92 -16.02
N ARG A 49 19.09 -5.00 -16.78
CA ARG A 49 19.06 -4.95 -18.25
C ARG A 49 17.87 -4.16 -18.76
N TYR A 50 16.73 -4.26 -18.08
CA TYR A 50 15.55 -3.46 -18.41
C TYR A 50 15.76 -1.97 -18.09
N LEU A 51 16.41 -1.65 -16.97
CA LEU A 51 16.74 -0.28 -16.61
C LEU A 51 17.72 0.37 -17.59
N ASN A 52 18.80 -0.35 -17.93
CA ASN A 52 19.75 0.11 -18.94
C ASN A 52 19.07 0.31 -20.30
N PHE A 53 18.13 -0.57 -20.66
CA PHE A 53 17.39 -0.40 -21.90
C PHE A 53 16.57 0.90 -21.92
N LEU A 54 15.84 1.19 -20.84
CA LEU A 54 15.07 2.44 -20.72
C LEU A 54 15.98 3.67 -20.81
N GLU A 55 17.12 3.66 -20.12
CA GLU A 55 18.07 4.77 -20.12
C GLU A 55 18.73 4.97 -21.49
N GLU A 56 19.15 3.89 -22.14
CA GLU A 56 19.93 3.98 -23.37
C GLU A 56 19.07 4.27 -24.60
N ASN A 57 17.84 3.75 -24.66
CA ASN A 57 17.06 3.66 -25.90
C ASN A 57 15.75 4.45 -25.90
N ILE A 58 15.28 4.89 -24.72
CA ILE A 58 13.92 5.44 -24.57
C ILE A 58 14.01 6.83 -23.96
N PHE A 59 14.62 6.95 -22.78
CA PHE A 59 14.75 8.23 -22.10
C PHE A 59 15.63 9.22 -22.85
N THR A 60 16.47 8.73 -23.77
CA THR A 60 17.29 9.51 -24.70
C THR A 60 16.56 9.89 -25.99
N ASP A 61 15.30 9.50 -26.17
CA ASP A 61 14.53 9.84 -27.36
C ASP A 61 14.23 11.35 -27.42
N ASP A 62 14.43 11.95 -28.60
CA ASP A 62 14.26 13.38 -28.83
C ASP A 62 12.83 13.86 -28.48
N GLU A 63 11.79 13.04 -28.72
CA GLU A 63 10.40 13.39 -28.38
C GLU A 63 10.19 13.43 -26.87
N ILE A 64 10.85 12.54 -26.12
CA ILE A 64 10.79 12.51 -24.66
C ILE A 64 11.54 13.71 -24.07
N ILE A 65 12.73 14.02 -24.59
CA ILE A 65 13.50 15.19 -24.16
C ILE A 65 12.74 16.49 -24.46
N GLU A 66 12.11 16.60 -25.65
CA GLU A 66 11.28 17.76 -25.99
C GLU A 66 10.08 17.89 -25.04
N TYR A 67 9.42 16.76 -24.72
CA TYR A 67 8.32 16.74 -23.76
C TYR A 67 8.74 17.25 -22.38
N LEU A 68 9.88 16.79 -21.84
CA LEU A 68 10.37 17.20 -20.53
C LEU A 68 10.69 18.70 -20.47
N ASN A 69 11.27 19.24 -21.55
CA ASN A 69 11.51 20.67 -21.70
C ASN A 69 10.19 21.48 -21.73
N GLN A 70 9.16 20.98 -22.43
CA GLN A 70 7.84 21.63 -22.47
C GLN A 70 7.10 21.54 -21.14
N ALA A 71 7.27 20.44 -20.40
CA ALA A 71 6.68 20.21 -19.09
C ALA A 71 7.27 21.12 -17.99
N GLY A 72 8.37 21.83 -18.28
CA GLY A 72 9.01 22.76 -17.36
C GLY A 72 9.96 22.11 -16.37
N ILE A 73 10.49 20.92 -16.70
CA ILE A 73 11.53 20.26 -15.90
C ILE A 73 12.81 21.09 -15.94
N GLU A 74 13.52 21.15 -14.80
CA GLU A 74 14.77 21.90 -14.71
C GLU A 74 15.81 21.39 -15.71
N PRO A 75 16.54 22.27 -16.43
CA PRO A 75 17.51 21.85 -17.44
C PRO A 75 18.58 20.89 -16.92
N GLU A 76 19.00 21.05 -15.65
CA GLU A 76 19.97 20.17 -14.99
C GLU A 76 19.44 18.73 -14.84
N THR A 77 18.12 18.57 -14.67
CA THR A 77 17.46 17.26 -14.59
C THR A 77 17.23 16.65 -15.97
N VAL A 78 16.96 17.47 -16.99
CA VAL A 78 16.85 17.02 -18.39
C VAL A 78 18.21 16.54 -18.92
N GLU A 79 19.31 17.19 -18.53
CA GLU A 79 20.68 16.79 -18.91
C GLU A 79 21.01 15.36 -18.43
N LEU A 80 20.38 14.87 -17.35
CA LEU A 80 20.53 13.48 -16.88
C LEU A 80 19.96 12.45 -17.88
N PHE A 81 18.93 12.82 -18.64
CA PHE A 81 18.35 11.98 -19.69
C PHE A 81 19.26 11.96 -20.93
N GLU A 82 19.76 13.14 -21.33
CA GLU A 82 20.69 13.27 -22.46
C GLU A 82 22.02 12.55 -22.22
N SER A 83 22.50 12.58 -20.98
CA SER A 83 23.79 12.01 -20.58
C SER A 83 23.72 10.56 -20.10
N GLN A 84 22.54 9.92 -20.13
CA GLN A 84 22.34 8.55 -19.63
C GLN A 84 22.88 8.38 -18.20
N SER A 85 22.54 9.32 -17.34
CA SER A 85 23.00 9.35 -15.94
C SER A 85 21.84 9.52 -14.96
N ILE A 86 20.68 8.95 -15.30
CA ILE A 86 19.52 8.96 -14.43
C ILE A 86 19.89 8.18 -13.16
N PRO A 87 19.79 8.79 -11.96
CA PRO A 87 20.19 8.14 -10.73
C PRO A 87 19.14 7.11 -10.31
N PHE A 88 19.09 5.95 -10.98
CA PHE A 88 18.08 4.93 -10.72
C PHE A 88 18.06 4.47 -9.26
N ASP A 89 19.22 4.43 -8.60
CA ASP A 89 19.31 4.18 -7.16
C ASP A 89 18.53 5.20 -6.31
N GLU A 90 18.41 6.44 -6.77
CA GLU A 90 17.63 7.52 -6.13
C GLU A 90 16.15 7.46 -6.55
N VAL A 91 15.90 7.37 -7.87
CA VAL A 91 14.55 7.27 -8.47
C VAL A 91 13.75 6.11 -7.87
N TYR A 92 14.44 5.00 -7.62
CA TYR A 92 13.88 3.77 -7.06
C TYR A 92 14.30 3.53 -5.59
N ARG A 93 14.97 4.48 -4.93
CA ARG A 93 15.45 4.33 -3.53
C ARG A 93 14.36 3.96 -2.54
N SER A 94 13.17 4.53 -2.72
CA SER A 94 11.99 4.27 -1.90
C SER A 94 11.46 2.84 -2.02
N TRP A 95 11.89 2.08 -3.03
CA TRP A 95 11.63 0.64 -3.17
C TRP A 95 12.69 -0.21 -2.46
N ASN A 96 13.94 0.26 -2.35
CA ASN A 96 15.05 -0.52 -1.79
C ASN A 96 15.39 -0.19 -0.33
N GLU A 97 14.93 0.95 0.21
CA GLU A 97 15.04 1.23 1.64
C GLU A 97 13.90 0.58 2.43
N ILE A 98 14.15 -0.65 2.91
CA ILE A 98 13.38 -1.29 3.98
C ILE A 98 13.67 -0.53 5.29
N ARG A 99 13.14 0.69 5.44
CA ARG A 99 13.11 1.42 6.72
C ARG A 99 11.75 1.25 7.36
N TYR A 100 11.38 0.00 7.65
CA TYR A 100 10.23 -0.26 8.49
C TYR A 100 10.68 -0.31 9.94
N SER A 101 10.08 0.53 10.78
CA SER A 101 10.04 0.28 12.22
C SER A 101 9.47 -1.12 12.48
N ILE A 102 9.83 -1.75 13.61
CA ILE A 102 9.26 -3.06 14.00
C ILE A 102 7.72 -3.00 14.02
N ASN A 103 7.16 -1.85 14.39
CA ASN A 103 5.73 -1.60 14.39
C ASN A 103 5.13 -1.56 12.97
N GLU A 104 5.84 -0.99 11.99
CA GLU A 104 5.45 -1.07 10.57
C GLU A 104 5.49 -2.50 10.08
N ILE A 105 6.55 -3.26 10.38
CA ILE A 105 6.63 -4.67 9.97
C ILE A 105 5.44 -5.47 10.52
N LEU A 106 5.06 -5.22 11.78
CA LEU A 106 3.91 -5.87 12.38
C LEU A 106 2.60 -5.48 11.67
N ASP A 107 2.34 -4.18 11.47
CA ASP A 107 1.13 -3.72 10.77
C ASP A 107 1.04 -4.31 9.35
N LEU A 108 2.17 -4.34 8.62
CA LEU A 108 2.26 -4.91 7.28
C LEU A 108 2.01 -6.42 7.30
N THR A 109 2.59 -7.15 8.26
CA THR A 109 2.37 -8.60 8.41
C THR A 109 0.92 -8.90 8.70
N MET A 110 0.27 -8.12 9.58
CA MET A 110 -1.14 -8.30 9.91
C MET A 110 -2.07 -7.87 8.77
N LEU A 111 -1.65 -6.92 7.93
CA LEU A 111 -2.36 -6.57 6.71
C LEU A 111 -2.30 -7.71 5.68
N LEU A 112 -1.13 -8.34 5.49
CA LEU A 112 -1.00 -9.54 4.66
C LEU A 112 -1.86 -10.69 5.19
N LYS A 113 -1.88 -10.89 6.52
CA LYS A 113 -2.74 -11.90 7.16
C LYS A 113 -4.22 -11.62 6.92
N LEU A 114 -4.67 -10.36 7.00
CA LEU A 114 -6.06 -9.99 6.69
C LEU A 114 -6.43 -10.34 5.24
N ILE A 115 -5.55 -10.00 4.27
CA ILE A 115 -5.78 -10.33 2.85
C ILE A 115 -5.83 -11.83 2.67
N HIS A 116 -4.87 -12.58 3.24
CA HIS A 116 -4.84 -14.04 3.20
C HIS A 116 -6.11 -14.68 3.77
N GLU A 117 -6.51 -14.28 4.98
CA GLU A 117 -7.69 -14.82 5.66
C GLU A 117 -8.97 -14.50 4.89
N TYR A 118 -9.05 -13.31 4.29
CA TYR A 118 -10.14 -12.95 3.41
C TYR A 118 -10.16 -13.84 2.15
N SER A 119 -9.02 -14.03 1.49
CA SER A 119 -8.90 -14.87 0.30
C SER A 119 -9.32 -16.32 0.55
N GLU A 120 -8.97 -16.88 1.71
CA GLU A 120 -9.35 -18.25 2.09
C GLU A 120 -10.85 -18.43 2.37
N GLN A 121 -11.54 -17.37 2.80
CA GLN A 121 -12.94 -17.44 3.24
C GLN A 121 -13.96 -16.87 2.25
N SER A 122 -13.53 -15.96 1.36
CA SER A 122 -14.41 -15.34 0.38
C SER A 122 -14.59 -16.24 -0.85
N GLU A 123 -15.80 -16.24 -1.42
CA GLU A 123 -16.06 -16.97 -2.68
C GLU A 123 -15.23 -16.43 -3.85
N ASP A 124 -14.93 -15.13 -3.83
CA ASP A 124 -14.13 -14.45 -4.85
C ASP A 124 -12.63 -14.81 -4.75
N GLY A 125 -12.15 -15.29 -3.60
CA GLY A 125 -10.74 -15.59 -3.36
C GLY A 125 -9.83 -14.36 -3.24
N LEU A 126 -10.37 -13.15 -3.33
CA LEU A 126 -9.61 -11.90 -3.34
C LEU A 126 -10.45 -10.71 -2.86
N VAL A 127 -9.79 -9.66 -2.37
CA VAL A 127 -10.47 -8.43 -1.95
C VAL A 127 -10.82 -7.63 -3.21
N ASN A 128 -12.10 -7.63 -3.57
CA ASN A 128 -12.58 -7.15 -4.87
C ASN A 128 -12.62 -5.61 -5.09
N SER A 129 -12.03 -4.82 -4.18
CA SER A 129 -11.82 -3.37 -4.36
C SER A 129 -10.90 -2.76 -3.29
N ARG A 130 -10.24 -1.65 -3.62
CA ARG A 130 -9.54 -0.77 -2.64
C ARG A 130 -10.51 -0.23 -1.61
N PHE A 131 -11.73 0.10 -2.04
CA PHE A 131 -12.80 0.50 -1.15
C PHE A 131 -13.03 -0.56 -0.04
N LYS A 132 -13.20 -1.83 -0.42
CA LYS A 132 -13.44 -2.92 0.52
C LYS A 132 -12.28 -3.11 1.49
N LEU A 133 -11.03 -3.06 1.00
CA LEU A 133 -9.85 -3.13 1.86
C LEU A 133 -9.85 -2.03 2.94
N GLN A 134 -10.15 -0.79 2.58
CA GLN A 134 -10.23 0.33 3.53
C GLN A 134 -11.28 0.08 4.62
N LYS A 135 -12.44 -0.48 4.28
CA LYS A 135 -13.50 -0.75 5.26
C LYS A 135 -13.17 -1.94 6.16
N LEU A 136 -12.60 -3.00 5.61
CA LEU A 136 -12.20 -4.17 6.39
C LEU A 136 -11.17 -3.78 7.46
N VAL A 137 -10.11 -3.06 7.09
CA VAL A 137 -9.08 -2.64 8.05
C VAL A 137 -9.63 -1.65 9.08
N TYR A 138 -10.52 -0.73 8.67
CA TYR A 138 -11.24 0.14 9.61
C TYR A 138 -12.06 -0.67 10.62
N LEU A 139 -12.84 -1.65 10.16
CA LEU A 139 -13.68 -2.48 11.00
C LEU A 139 -12.84 -3.34 11.96
N VAL A 140 -11.66 -3.82 11.55
CA VAL A 140 -10.74 -4.53 12.45
C VAL A 140 -10.29 -3.61 13.58
N ASN A 141 -9.85 -2.39 13.27
CA ASN A 141 -9.50 -1.41 14.30
C ASN A 141 -10.69 -1.08 15.21
N ARG A 142 -11.90 -1.03 14.67
CA ARG A 142 -13.12 -0.80 15.45
C ARG A 142 -13.44 -1.94 16.40
N GLU A 143 -13.38 -3.19 15.95
CA GLU A 143 -13.55 -4.36 16.82
C GLU A 143 -12.56 -4.33 18.00
N LEU A 144 -11.31 -3.92 17.74
CA LEU A 144 -10.29 -3.81 18.79
C LEU A 144 -10.55 -2.65 19.78
N ILE A 145 -11.23 -1.59 19.35
CA ILE A 145 -11.69 -0.52 20.26
C ILE A 145 -12.83 -1.02 21.15
N GLU A 146 -13.77 -1.78 20.58
CA GLU A 146 -15.00 -2.22 21.24
C GLU A 146 -14.79 -3.42 22.19
N GLN A 147 -13.67 -4.15 22.08
CA GLN A 147 -13.34 -5.25 22.99
C GLN A 147 -13.05 -4.79 24.43
N ASP A 148 -13.72 -5.44 25.40
CA ASP A 148 -13.53 -5.19 26.83
C ASP A 148 -12.06 -5.42 27.28
N ARG A 149 -11.60 -4.53 28.18
CA ARG A 149 -10.26 -4.60 28.79
C ARG A 149 -10.17 -5.78 29.75
N ILE A 150 -9.27 -6.72 29.49
CA ILE A 150 -8.89 -7.73 30.48
C ILE A 150 -7.37 -7.64 30.69
N GLY A 151 -6.95 -6.77 31.60
CA GLY A 151 -5.56 -6.68 32.03
C GLY A 151 -5.41 -5.87 33.32
N PRO A 152 -4.79 -6.40 34.38
CA PRO A 152 -4.33 -5.60 35.50
C PRO A 152 -3.11 -4.79 35.06
N ASP A 153 -3.03 -3.51 35.41
CA ASP A 153 -1.88 -2.60 35.26
C ASP A 153 -1.73 -1.70 34.01
N THR A 154 -2.70 -1.57 33.11
CA THR A 154 -2.65 -0.50 32.09
C THR A 154 -3.49 0.70 32.49
N LYS A 155 -2.84 1.88 32.61
CA LYS A 155 -3.53 3.16 32.80
C LYS A 155 -4.60 3.31 31.69
N PRO A 156 -5.82 3.76 32.00
CA PRO A 156 -6.80 4.06 30.98
C PRO A 156 -6.25 5.11 30.02
N VAL A 157 -6.02 4.72 28.77
CA VAL A 157 -5.85 5.67 27.67
C VAL A 157 -7.11 5.59 26.80
N ASP A 158 -7.54 6.68 26.18
CA ASP A 158 -8.88 6.85 25.59
C ASP A 158 -9.29 5.86 24.46
N HIS A 159 -8.42 4.93 24.02
CA HIS A 159 -8.55 4.19 22.75
C HIS A 159 -8.66 2.66 22.87
N GLY A 160 -9.15 2.11 23.98
CA GLY A 160 -9.40 0.64 24.10
C GLY A 160 -8.13 -0.21 24.00
N LYS A 161 -8.16 -1.34 23.25
CA LYS A 161 -6.97 -2.18 22.96
C LYS A 161 -6.19 -1.71 21.73
N LEU A 162 -6.71 -0.72 20.98
CA LEU A 162 -6.10 -0.20 19.76
C LEU A 162 -4.64 0.22 19.96
N GLU A 163 -4.30 0.73 21.14
CA GLU A 163 -2.93 1.10 21.46
C GLU A 163 -1.98 -0.09 21.51
N ALA A 164 -2.43 -1.26 21.96
CA ALA A 164 -1.60 -2.47 21.97
C ALA A 164 -1.67 -3.23 20.64
N THR A 165 -2.86 -3.34 20.05
CA THR A 165 -3.19 -4.36 19.02
C THR A 165 -3.75 -3.79 17.72
N GLY A 166 -3.85 -2.47 17.58
CA GLY A 166 -4.43 -1.82 16.40
C GLY A 166 -3.44 -1.50 15.28
N PHE A 167 -3.93 -1.45 14.05
CA PHE A 167 -3.21 -0.80 12.96
C PHE A 167 -2.97 0.68 13.29
N ARG A 168 -1.81 1.22 12.93
CA ARG A 168 -1.47 2.65 13.14
C ARG A 168 -2.18 3.62 12.19
N TYR A 169 -3.10 3.11 11.37
CA TYR A 169 -3.86 3.89 10.42
C TYR A 169 -4.90 4.79 11.10
N THR A 170 -4.81 6.09 10.80
CA THR A 170 -5.81 7.09 11.22
C THR A 170 -6.89 7.21 10.16
N TYR A 171 -8.15 7.07 10.57
CA TYR A 171 -9.31 7.11 9.69
C TYR A 171 -10.10 8.40 9.85
N ARG A 172 -10.48 8.98 8.71
CA ARG A 172 -11.36 10.15 8.64
C ARG A 172 -12.57 9.86 7.77
N LYS A 173 -13.70 10.51 8.05
CA LYS A 173 -14.90 10.40 7.21
C LYS A 173 -14.64 11.05 5.85
N ARG A 174 -14.96 10.33 4.78
CA ARG A 174 -15.16 10.85 3.42
C ARG A 174 -16.59 10.56 2.99
N GLN A 175 -16.98 11.03 1.81
CA GLN A 175 -18.26 10.66 1.19
C GLN A 175 -18.42 9.12 1.08
N SER A 176 -17.34 8.41 0.76
CA SER A 176 -17.29 6.94 0.71
C SER A 176 -17.24 6.27 2.10
N GLY A 177 -17.36 7.02 3.21
CA GLY A 177 -17.18 6.50 4.57
C GLY A 177 -15.73 6.62 5.10
N PRO A 178 -15.29 5.74 6.02
CA PRO A 178 -13.97 5.81 6.64
C PRO A 178 -12.83 5.61 5.64
N PHE A 179 -11.81 6.46 5.68
CA PHE A 179 -10.65 6.39 4.80
C PHE A 179 -9.34 6.70 5.53
N SER A 180 -8.29 5.94 5.23
CA SER A 180 -6.92 6.17 5.68
C SER A 180 -5.96 6.30 4.48
N LYS A 181 -5.27 7.44 4.42
CA LYS A 181 -4.19 7.69 3.44
C LYS A 181 -3.00 6.76 3.67
N ASN A 182 -2.62 6.57 4.94
CA ASN A 182 -1.44 5.78 5.30
C ASN A 182 -1.63 4.29 4.95
N LEU A 183 -2.85 3.76 5.03
CA LEU A 183 -3.14 2.40 4.56
C LEU A 183 -2.92 2.28 3.05
N GLN A 184 -3.31 3.30 2.28
CA GLN A 184 -3.07 3.30 0.84
C GLN A 184 -1.57 3.34 0.53
N GLU A 185 -0.80 4.16 1.26
CA GLU A 185 0.66 4.25 1.10
C GLU A 185 1.34 2.92 1.46
N ASP A 186 0.99 2.29 2.58
CA ASP A 186 1.55 1.00 2.98
C ASP A 186 1.15 -0.14 2.05
N LYS A 187 -0.07 -0.14 1.51
CA LYS A 187 -0.45 -1.07 0.42
C LYS A 187 0.42 -0.88 -0.82
N HIS A 188 0.71 0.36 -1.22
CA HIS A 188 1.61 0.62 -2.36
C HIS A 188 3.02 0.11 -2.09
N ARG A 189 3.51 0.20 -0.85
CA ARG A 189 4.81 -0.37 -0.44
C ARG A 189 4.81 -1.90 -0.49
N LEU A 190 3.73 -2.55 -0.06
CA LEU A 190 3.57 -4.01 -0.18
C LEU A 190 3.50 -4.45 -1.64
N TYR A 191 2.77 -3.69 -2.47
CA TYR A 191 2.69 -3.92 -3.90
C TYR A 191 4.05 -3.82 -4.58
N ALA A 192 4.81 -2.77 -4.25
CA ALA A 192 6.19 -2.58 -4.70
C ALA A 192 7.11 -3.76 -4.34
N SER A 193 6.86 -4.39 -3.20
CA SER A 193 7.65 -5.52 -2.69
C SER A 193 7.14 -6.89 -3.18
N ASN A 194 6.18 -6.93 -4.11
CA ASN A 194 5.53 -8.17 -4.57
C ASN A 194 4.88 -9.00 -3.43
N LEU A 195 4.52 -8.34 -2.33
CA LEU A 195 3.85 -8.95 -1.18
C LEU A 195 2.33 -8.91 -1.33
N VAL A 196 1.82 -7.89 -2.04
CA VAL A 196 0.42 -7.76 -2.45
C VAL A 196 0.41 -7.59 -3.95
N ASP A 197 -0.60 -8.13 -4.62
CA ASP A 197 -0.87 -7.83 -6.02
C ASP A 197 -2.17 -7.03 -6.16
N GLU A 198 -2.30 -6.37 -7.30
CA GLU A 198 -3.42 -5.50 -7.60
C GLU A 198 -3.71 -5.56 -9.10
N GLU A 199 -4.83 -6.19 -9.45
CA GLU A 199 -5.30 -6.36 -10.82
C GLU A 199 -6.41 -5.36 -11.13
N LEU A 200 -6.28 -4.65 -12.26
CA LEU A 200 -7.31 -3.74 -12.73
C LEU A 200 -8.43 -4.55 -13.41
N VAL A 201 -9.65 -4.41 -12.90
CA VAL A 201 -10.82 -5.05 -13.49
C VAL A 201 -11.83 -3.99 -13.92
N GLU A 202 -12.24 -4.05 -15.18
CA GLU A 202 -13.36 -3.25 -15.68
C GLU A 202 -14.64 -3.72 -14.99
N GLY A 203 -15.36 -2.80 -14.33
CA GLY A 203 -16.51 -3.20 -13.52
C GLY A 203 -17.27 -2.05 -12.90
N ASP A 204 -18.25 -2.43 -12.06
CA ASP A 204 -19.11 -1.50 -11.35
C ASP A 204 -18.29 -0.59 -10.42
N SER A 205 -18.60 0.70 -10.47
CA SER A 205 -17.88 1.71 -9.69
C SER A 205 -18.11 1.50 -8.20
N THR A 206 -17.08 1.75 -7.40
CA THR A 206 -17.24 1.81 -5.95
C THR A 206 -17.51 3.26 -5.50
N PRO A 207 -18.00 3.48 -4.27
CA PRO A 207 -18.12 4.83 -3.72
C PRO A 207 -16.78 5.58 -3.59
N GLU A 208 -15.64 4.90 -3.73
CA GLU A 208 -14.32 5.54 -3.68
C GLU A 208 -13.99 6.24 -5.00
N VAL A 209 -13.59 7.51 -4.92
CA VAL A 209 -13.36 8.37 -6.09
C VAL A 209 -12.33 7.79 -7.06
N ASN A 210 -11.35 7.05 -6.55
CA ASN A 210 -10.25 6.46 -7.32
C ASN A 210 -10.62 5.13 -8.00
N GLU A 211 -11.87 4.68 -7.90
CA GLU A 211 -12.40 3.45 -8.51
C GLU A 211 -13.66 3.72 -9.35
N ASN A 212 -13.75 4.92 -9.92
CA ASN A 212 -14.84 5.28 -10.82
C ASN A 212 -14.63 4.60 -12.18
N LYS A 213 -15.56 3.71 -12.57
CA LYS A 213 -15.57 2.87 -13.78
C LYS A 213 -14.53 1.74 -13.86
N ALA A 214 -13.72 1.57 -12.83
CA ALA A 214 -12.78 0.45 -12.74
C ALA A 214 -12.49 0.13 -11.28
N ARG A 215 -12.34 -1.16 -10.97
CA ARG A 215 -12.03 -1.64 -9.62
C ARG A 215 -10.66 -2.30 -9.60
N PHE A 216 -10.08 -2.38 -8.42
CA PHE A 216 -8.81 -3.06 -8.22
C PHE A 216 -9.03 -4.29 -7.35
N GLU A 217 -8.80 -5.45 -7.91
CA GLU A 217 -8.82 -6.72 -7.21
C GLU A 217 -7.48 -6.92 -6.51
N ILE A 218 -7.51 -7.12 -5.20
CA ILE A 218 -6.33 -7.15 -4.34
C ILE A 218 -6.16 -8.56 -3.79
N SER A 219 -5.00 -9.14 -4.02
CA SER A 219 -4.60 -10.48 -3.59
C SER A 219 -3.19 -10.45 -3.01
N LEU A 220 -2.69 -11.58 -2.52
CA LEU A 220 -1.27 -11.69 -2.20
C LEU A 220 -0.46 -11.77 -3.50
N GLY A 221 0.66 -11.06 -3.53
CA GLY A 221 1.64 -11.23 -4.60
C GLY A 221 2.43 -12.53 -4.41
N GLY A 222 3.21 -12.94 -5.41
CA GLY A 222 3.95 -14.21 -5.34
C GLY A 222 4.87 -14.34 -4.12
N SER A 223 5.48 -13.23 -3.66
CA SER A 223 6.29 -13.22 -2.43
C SER A 223 5.43 -13.21 -1.17
N GLY A 224 4.25 -12.61 -1.23
CA GLY A 224 3.26 -12.61 -0.15
C GLY A 224 2.67 -14.00 0.12
N GLU A 225 2.33 -14.74 -0.93
CA GLU A 225 1.85 -16.12 -0.86
C GLU A 225 2.88 -17.02 -0.17
N VAL A 226 4.14 -16.99 -0.62
CA VAL A 226 5.22 -17.78 0.01
C VAL A 226 5.41 -17.43 1.48
N LEU A 227 5.28 -16.15 1.84
CA LEU A 227 5.40 -15.69 3.21
C LEU A 227 4.23 -16.20 4.06
N MET A 228 2.99 -16.05 3.58
CA MET A 228 1.80 -16.50 4.28
C MET A 228 1.71 -18.03 4.37
N ASP A 229 2.03 -18.78 3.31
CA ASP A 229 2.11 -20.24 3.35
C ASP A 229 3.05 -20.74 4.45
N ARG A 230 4.18 -20.04 4.63
CA ARG A 230 5.20 -20.42 5.61
C ARG A 230 4.84 -20.00 7.04
N PHE A 231 4.25 -18.83 7.21
CA PHE A 231 4.12 -18.19 8.51
C PHE A 231 2.67 -18.01 9.00
N ALA A 232 1.64 -18.12 8.16
CA ALA A 232 0.25 -17.95 8.58
C ALA A 232 -0.13 -18.94 9.68
N GLY A 233 0.22 -20.22 9.53
CA GLY A 233 0.02 -21.23 10.56
C GLY A 233 0.77 -20.94 11.87
N ILE A 234 1.94 -20.30 11.80
CA ILE A 234 2.69 -19.87 12.99
C ILE A 234 1.97 -18.67 13.63
N LEU A 235 1.58 -17.68 12.83
CA LEU A 235 0.83 -16.51 13.28
C LEU A 235 -0.50 -16.90 13.95
N ARG A 236 -1.17 -17.96 13.47
CA ARG A 236 -2.40 -18.54 14.07
C ARG A 236 -2.18 -19.18 15.44
N ASN A 237 -0.94 -19.58 15.74
CA ASN A 237 -0.60 -20.34 16.96
C ASN A 237 0.33 -19.58 17.91
N LEU A 238 0.55 -18.28 17.68
CA LEU A 238 1.39 -17.46 18.56
C LEU A 238 0.69 -17.25 19.92
N SER A 239 1.43 -17.53 20.99
CA SER A 239 0.97 -17.43 22.38
C SER A 239 1.17 -16.03 22.96
N THR A 240 0.73 -15.01 22.22
CA THR A 240 0.75 -13.61 22.71
C THR A 240 -0.66 -13.07 22.71
N ASP A 241 -1.10 -12.50 23.83
CA ASP A 241 -2.43 -11.89 23.98
C ASP A 241 -2.69 -10.81 22.93
N VAL A 242 -1.66 -10.06 22.54
CA VAL A 242 -1.74 -9.00 21.53
C VAL A 242 -2.09 -9.54 20.14
N LEU A 243 -1.33 -10.52 19.64
CA LEU A 243 -1.56 -11.05 18.29
C LEU A 243 -2.84 -11.89 18.22
N SER A 244 -3.21 -12.58 19.31
CA SER A 244 -4.43 -13.38 19.36
C SER A 244 -5.69 -12.52 19.33
N GLU A 245 -5.68 -11.36 19.97
CA GLU A 245 -6.78 -10.39 19.91
C GLU A 245 -6.93 -9.78 18.52
N TRP A 246 -5.80 -9.42 17.89
CA TRP A 246 -5.80 -8.89 16.53
C TRP A 246 -6.29 -9.92 15.52
N GLU A 247 -5.84 -11.15 15.66
CA GLU A 247 -6.35 -12.28 14.88
C GLU A 247 -7.84 -12.51 15.08
N ALA A 248 -8.32 -12.53 16.32
CA ALA A 248 -9.74 -12.67 16.62
C ALA A 248 -10.58 -11.55 15.96
N ALA A 249 -10.07 -10.31 15.96
CA ALA A 249 -10.71 -9.19 15.28
C ALA A 249 -10.72 -9.37 13.75
N ILE A 250 -9.59 -9.78 13.14
CA ILE A 250 -9.51 -10.10 11.70
C ILE A 250 -10.53 -11.18 11.34
N THR A 251 -10.51 -12.32 12.03
CA THR A 251 -11.43 -13.43 11.79
C THR A 251 -12.89 -13.00 11.97
N THR A 252 -13.20 -12.20 12.98
CA THR A 252 -14.57 -11.69 13.20
C THR A 252 -15.03 -10.80 12.05
N VAL A 253 -14.18 -9.87 11.60
CA VAL A 253 -14.53 -8.96 10.50
C VAL A 253 -14.63 -9.69 9.17
N VAL A 254 -13.70 -10.61 8.86
CA VAL A 254 -13.74 -11.39 7.62
C VAL A 254 -14.98 -12.29 7.59
N ASN A 255 -15.29 -13.02 8.66
CA ASN A 255 -16.50 -13.84 8.72
C ASN A 255 -17.79 -13.02 8.55
N ARG A 256 -17.82 -11.80 9.11
CA ARG A 256 -19.00 -10.94 9.05
C ARG A 256 -19.15 -10.24 7.70
N CYS A 257 -18.07 -9.75 7.13
CA CYS A 257 -18.09 -8.80 6.01
C CYS A 257 -17.48 -9.37 4.71
N GLY A 258 -16.86 -10.55 4.76
CA GLY A 258 -16.18 -11.18 3.63
C GLY A 258 -17.09 -11.39 2.43
N SER A 259 -18.27 -11.94 2.67
CA SER A 259 -19.29 -12.22 1.64
C SER A 259 -20.19 -11.03 1.28
N MET A 260 -20.11 -9.91 2.00
CA MET A 260 -20.92 -8.74 1.69
C MET A 260 -20.50 -8.14 0.34
N SER A 261 -21.49 -7.78 -0.48
CA SER A 261 -21.29 -6.93 -1.65
C SER A 261 -20.80 -5.52 -1.24
N ILE A 262 -20.34 -4.74 -2.22
CA ILE A 262 -19.88 -3.37 -1.97
C ILE A 262 -21.00 -2.50 -1.37
N GLU A 263 -22.23 -2.65 -1.87
CA GLU A 263 -23.40 -1.91 -1.37
C GLU A 263 -23.78 -2.32 0.06
N GLU A 264 -23.80 -3.63 0.34
CA GLU A 264 -24.09 -4.14 1.69
C GLU A 264 -23.04 -3.67 2.71
N LEU A 265 -21.76 -3.69 2.32
CA LEU A 265 -20.68 -3.22 3.17
C LEU A 265 -20.77 -1.71 3.40
N GLN A 266 -21.09 -0.92 2.37
CA GLN A 266 -21.30 0.52 2.50
C GLN A 266 -22.46 0.80 3.47
N ASN A 267 -23.61 0.14 3.29
CA ASN A 267 -24.77 0.30 4.16
C ASN A 267 -24.46 -0.08 5.61
N TYR A 268 -23.73 -1.18 5.81
CA TYR A 268 -23.28 -1.59 7.15
C TYR A 268 -22.39 -0.51 7.79
N VAL A 269 -21.39 -0.02 7.06
CA VAL A 269 -20.47 1.00 7.56
C VAL A 269 -21.18 2.33 7.83
N ASP A 270 -22.13 2.74 7.00
CA ASP A 270 -22.90 3.97 7.22
C ASP A 270 -23.94 3.84 8.33
N SER A 271 -24.35 2.61 8.69
CA SER A 271 -25.24 2.37 9.84
C SER A 271 -24.55 2.53 11.20
N ILE A 272 -23.22 2.61 11.20
CA ILE A 272 -22.43 2.83 12.41
C ILE A 272 -22.61 4.26 12.91
N ASP A 273 -23.09 4.43 14.14
CA ASP A 273 -23.44 5.74 14.72
C ASP A 273 -22.32 6.78 14.58
N ASP A 274 -21.07 6.43 14.92
CA ASP A 274 -19.93 7.35 14.83
C ASP A 274 -19.64 7.79 13.39
N VAL A 275 -19.90 6.91 12.41
CA VAL A 275 -19.66 7.19 10.99
C VAL A 275 -20.80 8.01 10.40
N ASN A 276 -22.03 7.74 10.83
CA ASN A 276 -23.24 8.41 10.38
C ASN A 276 -23.31 9.85 10.89
N GLN A 277 -22.95 10.08 12.15
CA GLN A 277 -23.05 11.39 12.80
C GLN A 277 -21.85 12.30 12.49
N ALA A 278 -20.76 11.77 11.93
CA ALA A 278 -19.55 12.52 11.65
C ALA A 278 -19.65 13.33 10.34
N ASP A 279 -19.28 14.62 10.43
CA ASP A 279 -19.11 15.47 9.25
C ASP A 279 -17.94 15.00 8.37
N GLU A 280 -17.94 15.40 7.09
CA GLU A 280 -16.83 15.11 6.18
C GLU A 280 -15.48 15.60 6.76
N ARG A 281 -14.44 14.78 6.61
CA ARG A 281 -13.07 14.95 7.15
C ARG A 281 -12.94 14.81 8.67
N SER A 282 -14.03 14.61 9.40
CA SER A 282 -13.99 14.34 10.84
C SER A 282 -13.16 13.11 11.14
N LEU A 283 -12.46 13.15 12.28
CA LEU A 283 -11.70 12.01 12.79
C LEU A 283 -12.69 10.93 13.25
N LEU A 284 -12.55 9.71 12.73
CA LEU A 284 -13.36 8.56 13.14
C LEU A 284 -12.60 7.69 14.12
N ILE A 285 -11.37 7.31 13.75
CA ILE A 285 -10.46 6.54 14.59
C ILE A 285 -9.08 7.16 14.47
N ARG A 286 -8.47 7.49 15.61
CA ARG A 286 -7.03 7.77 15.67
C ARG A 286 -6.29 6.44 15.70
N GLY A 287 -5.35 6.23 14.78
CA GLY A 287 -4.55 5.00 14.76
C GLY A 287 -3.70 4.84 16.02
N ARG A 288 -3.20 3.63 16.25
CA ARG A 288 -2.25 3.31 17.32
C ARG A 288 -1.08 4.32 17.36
N GLN A 289 -0.74 4.83 18.55
CA GLN A 289 0.27 5.87 18.75
C GLN A 289 1.54 5.40 19.49
N VAL A 290 1.80 4.10 19.62
CA VAL A 290 2.87 3.61 20.51
C VAL A 290 4.25 4.13 20.10
N GLU A 291 4.81 4.99 20.95
CA GLU A 291 6.25 5.18 21.10
C GLU A 291 6.74 4.12 22.09
N TYR A 292 7.47 3.11 21.62
CA TYR A 292 8.24 2.27 22.55
C TYR A 292 9.50 3.05 22.93
N ASP A 293 9.81 3.12 24.22
CA ASP A 293 11.12 3.57 24.69
C ASP A 293 12.17 2.64 24.05
N SER A 294 12.99 3.19 23.15
CA SER A 294 13.97 2.53 22.27
C SER A 294 13.42 1.93 20.97
N GLU A 295 13.47 2.70 19.89
CA GLU A 295 13.75 2.14 18.56
C GLU A 295 15.27 1.93 18.47
N PRO A 296 15.81 0.70 18.64
CA PRO A 296 17.25 0.50 18.86
C PRO A 296 18.10 0.69 17.61
N TRP A 297 17.52 1.00 16.45
CA TRP A 297 18.16 0.78 15.16
C TRP A 297 18.38 2.03 14.30
N LEU A 298 18.11 3.24 14.81
CA LEU A 298 18.41 4.47 14.08
C LEU A 298 19.03 5.55 14.98
N GLU A 299 20.15 5.24 15.63
CA GLU A 299 21.20 6.26 15.79
C GLU A 299 22.21 6.11 14.66
N VAL A 300 21.86 6.66 13.49
CA VAL A 300 22.88 6.99 12.50
C VAL A 300 23.58 8.23 13.03
N SER A 301 24.62 8.03 13.83
CA SER A 301 25.56 9.12 14.12
C SER A 301 26.22 9.53 12.81
N ALA A 302 26.30 10.85 12.58
CA ALA A 302 26.90 11.44 11.39
C ALA A 302 28.43 11.19 11.28
N GLU A 303 29.00 10.37 12.17
CA GLU A 303 30.40 9.98 12.15
C GLU A 303 30.47 8.46 12.13
N GLY A 304 30.77 7.91 10.95
CA GLY A 304 30.77 6.48 10.68
C GLY A 304 31.50 5.64 11.73
N GLY A 305 30.72 4.92 12.53
CA GLY A 305 31.23 3.96 13.50
C GLY A 305 30.09 3.09 14.04
N MET A 306 29.82 1.96 13.38
CA MET A 306 28.90 0.94 13.88
C MET A 306 29.45 0.36 15.18
N SER A 307 28.77 0.60 16.29
CA SER A 307 29.03 -0.02 17.60
C SER A 307 27.75 -0.72 18.05
N TYR A 308 27.81 -2.05 18.16
CA TYR A 308 26.73 -2.87 18.70
C TYR A 308 26.67 -2.74 20.22
N VAL A 309 25.47 -2.51 20.77
CA VAL A 309 25.10 -2.85 22.15
C VAL A 309 23.85 -3.70 22.10
#